data_AF-A0A9D5I9R3-F1
#
_entry.id   AF-A0A9D5I9R3-F1
#
_cell.length_a   1.000
_cell.length_b   1.000
_cell.length_c   1.000
_cell.angle_alpha   90.00
_cell.angle_beta   90.00
_cell.angle_gamma   90.00
#
_symmetry.space_group_name_H-M   'P 1'
#
loop_
_entity.id
_entity.type
_entity.pdbx_description
1 polymer ?
#
loop_
_entity_poly.entity_id
_entity_poly.type
_entity_poly.pdbx_seq_one_letter_code
_entity_poly.pdbx_strand_id
1 'polypeptide(L)'
;MRFLRKRASPTPSPELPPAEGVHACLHVALAPQWDDLAGMGVEAKASHWLCGACGELFTPEQAQELRSNEAERLKQALGGD
;
A
#
# COMPACT_ATOMS: atom_id res chain seq x y z
N MET A 1 -13.52 -0.42 52.02
CA MET A 1 -12.30 -0.19 51.22
C MET A 1 -12.70 0.05 49.76
N ARG A 2 -12.77 1.30 49.29
CA ARG A 2 -13.10 1.63 47.89
C ARG A 2 -11.80 2.06 47.18
N PHE A 3 -11.33 1.23 46.24
CA PHE A 3 -10.13 1.52 45.45
C PHE A 3 -10.51 2.39 44.24
N LEU A 4 -10.10 3.65 44.23
CA LEU A 4 -10.21 4.55 43.09
C LEU A 4 -9.20 4.12 42.01
N ARG A 5 -9.67 3.59 40.88
CA ARG A 5 -8.83 3.31 39.71
C ARG A 5 -8.47 4.63 39.02
N LYS A 6 -7.22 5.03 39.14
CA LYS A 6 -6.63 6.19 38.45
C LYS A 6 -6.58 5.87 36.95
N ARG A 7 -7.39 6.56 36.13
CA ARG A 7 -7.32 6.44 34.67
C ARG A 7 -6.00 7.07 34.21
N ALA A 8 -5.11 6.27 33.64
CA ALA A 8 -3.95 6.80 32.92
C ALA A 8 -4.45 7.59 31.71
N SER A 9 -3.93 8.80 31.52
CA SER A 9 -4.23 9.59 30.33
C SER A 9 -3.52 8.99 29.12
N PRO A 10 -4.14 8.98 27.92
CA PRO A 10 -3.45 8.55 26.72
C PRO A 10 -2.28 9.49 26.43
N THR A 11 -1.10 8.92 26.21
CA THR A 11 0.08 9.65 25.72
C THR A 11 -0.26 10.29 24.38
N PRO A 12 0.04 11.59 24.15
CA PRO A 12 -0.15 12.18 22.83
C PRO A 12 0.75 11.45 21.83
N SER A 13 0.12 10.83 20.83
CA SER A 13 0.82 10.28 19.68
C SER A 13 1.46 11.46 18.93
N PRO A 14 2.74 11.39 18.51
CA PRO A 14 3.33 12.48 17.73
C PRO A 14 2.53 12.63 16.44
N GLU A 15 1.84 13.77 16.29
CA GLU A 15 1.23 14.18 15.04
C GLU A 15 2.36 14.35 14.01
N LEU A 16 2.45 13.40 13.10
CA LEU A 16 3.29 13.53 11.92
C LEU A 16 2.79 14.73 11.12
N PRO A 17 3.67 15.65 10.68
CA PRO A 17 3.26 16.78 9.88
C PRO A 17 2.53 16.28 8.62
N PRO A 18 1.50 17.01 8.13
CA PRO A 18 0.86 16.67 6.88
C PRO A 18 1.94 16.62 5.79
N ALA A 19 2.03 15.50 5.08
CA ALA A 19 2.93 15.36 3.95
C ALA A 19 2.46 16.30 2.84
N GLU A 20 2.86 17.57 2.90
CA GLU A 20 2.61 18.56 1.87
C GLU A 20 3.52 18.27 0.68
N GLY A 21 3.03 17.39 -0.17
CA GLY A 21 3.53 17.10 -1.50
C GLY A 21 2.51 16.17 -2.14
N VAL A 22 1.88 16.60 -3.24
CA VAL A 22 1.18 15.67 -4.13
C VAL A 22 2.27 14.82 -4.79
N HIS A 23 2.85 13.90 -4.03
CA HIS A 23 3.78 12.92 -4.54
C HIS A 23 2.95 12.01 -5.43
N ALA A 24 3.21 12.05 -6.74
CA ALA A 24 2.62 11.09 -7.67
C ALA A 24 2.93 9.68 -7.15
N CYS A 25 1.88 8.88 -6.92
CA CYS A 25 2.06 7.53 -6.41
C CYS A 25 2.75 6.67 -7.48
N LEU A 26 3.86 6.04 -7.13
CA LEU A 26 4.58 5.13 -8.04
C LEU A 26 3.96 3.71 -8.04
N HIS A 27 2.95 3.48 -7.20
CA HIS A 27 2.24 2.20 -7.06
C HIS A 27 3.17 0.97 -6.89
N VAL A 28 4.31 1.13 -6.24
CA VAL A 28 5.25 0.03 -5.94
C VAL A 28 4.78 -0.89 -4.80
N ALA A 29 3.80 -0.44 -4.02
CA ALA A 29 3.24 -1.16 -2.87
C ALA A 29 1.88 -1.82 -3.19
N LEU A 30 1.77 -2.51 -4.32
CA LEU A 30 0.54 -3.20 -4.73
C LEU A 30 0.39 -4.53 -3.98
N ALA A 31 -0.76 -4.74 -3.34
CA ALA A 31 -1.12 -5.97 -2.63
C ALA A 31 -2.31 -6.66 -3.31
N PRO A 32 -2.22 -7.97 -3.61
CA PRO A 32 -3.29 -8.72 -4.26
C PRO A 32 -4.52 -8.87 -3.35
N GLN A 33 -5.70 -8.82 -3.95
CA GLN A 33 -7.00 -9.07 -3.32
C GLN A 33 -7.73 -10.18 -4.08
N TRP A 34 -8.39 -11.08 -3.35
CA TRP A 34 -9.11 -12.23 -3.90
C TRP A 34 -10.57 -12.17 -3.48
N ASP A 35 -11.48 -12.38 -4.44
CA ASP A 35 -12.91 -12.49 -4.16
C ASP A 35 -13.34 -13.95 -3.89
N ASP A 36 -12.47 -14.91 -4.19
CA ASP A 36 -12.70 -16.34 -3.97
C ASP A 36 -11.65 -16.95 -3.04
N LEU A 37 -12.12 -17.78 -2.10
CA LEU A 37 -11.28 -18.50 -1.14
C LEU A 37 -10.41 -19.56 -1.82
N ALA A 38 -10.89 -20.21 -2.89
CA ALA A 38 -10.11 -21.26 -3.55
C ALA A 38 -8.93 -20.70 -4.37
N GLY A 39 -8.93 -19.41 -4.66
CA GLY A 39 -7.83 -18.69 -5.31
C GLY A 39 -6.88 -17.99 -4.34
N MET A 40 -7.23 -17.85 -3.06
CA MET A 40 -6.49 -17.05 -2.10
C MET A 40 -5.03 -17.52 -1.95
N GLY A 41 -4.11 -16.56 -1.98
CA GLY A 41 -2.66 -16.82 -1.92
C GLY A 41 -2.02 -17.20 -3.26
N VAL A 42 -2.81 -17.39 -4.33
CA VAL A 42 -2.29 -17.54 -5.69
C VAL A 42 -2.38 -16.19 -6.39
N GLU A 43 -1.25 -15.51 -6.55
CA GLU A 43 -1.17 -14.16 -7.12
C GLU A 43 -1.85 -14.04 -8.50
N ALA A 44 -1.66 -15.04 -9.37
CA ALA A 44 -2.29 -15.07 -10.69
C ALA A 44 -3.83 -15.17 -10.67
N LYS A 45 -4.42 -15.47 -9.51
CA LYS A 45 -5.87 -15.51 -9.29
C LYS A 45 -6.40 -14.29 -8.52
N ALA A 46 -5.56 -13.29 -8.26
CA ALA A 46 -6.00 -12.05 -7.64
C ALA A 46 -7.01 -11.35 -8.55
N SER A 47 -8.16 -10.95 -7.99
CA SER A 47 -9.19 -10.20 -8.70
C SER A 47 -8.82 -8.73 -8.85
N HIS A 48 -8.16 -8.17 -7.83
CA HIS A 48 -7.82 -6.75 -7.76
C HIS A 48 -6.48 -6.55 -7.04
N TRP A 49 -5.92 -5.36 -7.17
CA TRP A 49 -4.69 -4.96 -6.49
C TRP A 49 -4.88 -3.64 -5.78
N LEU A 50 -4.66 -3.62 -4.47
CA LEU A 50 -4.75 -2.42 -3.63
C LEU A 50 -3.36 -1.81 -3.46
N CYS A 51 -3.20 -0.53 -3.74
CA CYS A 51 -1.98 0.18 -3.41
C CYS A 51 -1.96 0.53 -1.92
N GLY A 52 -1.01 0.00 -1.15
CA GLY A 52 -0.85 0.32 0.27
C GLY A 52 -0.40 1.76 0.55
N ALA A 53 0.02 2.51 -0.47
CA ALA A 53 0.46 3.91 -0.31
C ALA A 53 -0.67 4.92 -0.55
N CYS A 54 -1.45 4.77 -1.63
CA CYS A 54 -2.54 5.70 -1.96
C CYS A 54 -3.95 5.14 -1.74
N GLY A 55 -4.11 3.83 -1.53
CA GLY A 55 -5.40 3.19 -1.33
C GLY A 55 -6.21 2.93 -2.61
N GLU A 56 -5.66 3.21 -3.80
CA GLU A 56 -6.34 2.94 -5.06
C GLU A 56 -6.38 1.44 -5.39
N LEU A 57 -7.47 1.03 -6.03
CA LEU A 57 -7.70 -0.33 -6.52
C LEU A 57 -7.49 -0.40 -8.03
N PHE A 58 -6.79 -1.43 -8.47
CA PHE A 58 -6.47 -1.69 -9.87
C PHE A 58 -6.94 -3.07 -10.29
N THR A 59 -7.30 -3.22 -11.57
CA THR A 59 -7.49 -4.54 -12.18
C THR A 59 -6.15 -5.28 -12.30
N PRO A 60 -6.16 -6.61 -12.54
CA PRO A 60 -4.94 -7.37 -12.75
C PRO A 60 -4.07 -6.83 -13.89
N GLU A 61 -4.70 -6.40 -15.00
CA GLU A 61 -4.02 -5.85 -16.17
C GLU A 61 -3.36 -4.50 -15.85
N GLN A 62 -4.09 -3.61 -15.16
CA GLN A 62 -3.56 -2.31 -14.73
C GLN A 62 -2.38 -2.48 -13.76
N ALA A 63 -2.49 -3.41 -12.80
CA ALA A 63 -1.40 -3.70 -11.86
C ALA A 63 -0.15 -4.23 -12.57
N GLN A 64 -0.33 -5.06 -13.61
CA GLN A 64 0.78 -5.53 -14.43
C GLN A 64 1.44 -4.37 -15.19
N GLU A 65 0.65 -3.51 -15.83
CA GLU A 65 1.17 -2.34 -16.54
C GLU A 65 1.95 -1.40 -15.61
N LEU A 66 1.41 -1.10 -14.43
CA LEU A 66 2.07 -0.25 -13.43
C LEU A 66 3.45 -0.81 -13.02
N ARG A 67 3.53 -2.12 -12.75
CA ARG A 67 4.79 -2.79 -12.40
C ARG A 67 5.80 -2.75 -13.53
N SER A 68 5.36 -3.00 -14.78
CA SER A 68 6.23 -2.95 -15.95
C SER A 68 6.77 -1.54 -16.20
N ASN A 69 5.92 -0.52 -16.10
CA ASN A 69 6.31 0.87 -16.29
C ASN A 69 7.31 1.34 -15.25
N GLU A 70 7.11 0.99 -13.98
CA GLU A 70 8.03 1.40 -12.92
C GLU A 70 9.36 0.65 -12.99
N ALA A 71 9.34 -0.65 -13.33
CA ALA A 71 10.56 -1.39 -13.59
C ALA A 71 11.41 -0.75 -14.70
N GLU A 72 10.76 -0.24 -15.76
CA GLU A 72 11.45 0.44 -16.85
C GLU A 72 12.04 1.79 -16.42
N ARG A 73 11.29 2.61 -15.67
CA ARG A 73 11.83 3.85 -15.08
C ARG A 73 13.07 3.58 -14.22
N LEU A 74 13.04 2.53 -13.41
CA LEU A 74 14.15 2.16 -12.55
C LEU A 74 15.39 1.73 -13.34
N LYS A 75 15.22 0.95 -14.42
CA LYS A 75 16.35 0.59 -15.30
C LYS A 75 17.01 1.83 -15.90
N GLN A 76 16.22 2.77 -16.40
CA GLN A 76 16.70 4.02 -16.98
C GLN A 76 17.43 4.88 -15.93
N ALA A 77 16.89 4.97 -14.72
CA ALA A 77 17.51 5.73 -13.62
C ALA A 77 18.84 5.13 -13.14
N LEU A 78 18.99 3.79 -13.24
CA LEU A 78 20.20 3.07 -12.83
C LEU A 78 21.25 2.95 -13.94
N GLY A 79 21.00 3.49 -15.14
CA GLY A 79 21.97 3.53 -16.24
C GLY A 79 22.20 2.18 -16.93
N GLY A 80 21.20 1.30 -16.96
CA GLY A 80 21.31 -0.01 -17.60
C GLY A 80 21.05 0.04 -19.12
N ASP A 81 22.14 0.13 -19.89
CA ASP A 81 22.26 -0.42 -21.26
C ASP A 81 23.07 -1.72 -21.20
#